data_AF-A0A6G1EJI3-F1
#
_entry.id   AF-A0A6G1EJI3-F1
#
_cell.length_a   1.000
_cell.length_b   1.000
_cell.length_c   1.000
_cell.angle_alpha   90.00
_cell.angle_beta   90.00
_cell.angle_gamma   90.00
#
_symmetry.space_group_name_H-M   'P 1'
#
loop_
_entity.id
_entity.type
_entity.pdbx_description
1 polymer ?
#
loop_
_entity_poly.entity_id
_entity_poly.type
_entity_poly.pdbx_seq_one_letter_code
_entity_poly.pdbx_strand_id
1 'polypeptide(L)'
;MRNGGEPECLVDYWMQETVREIDEAKAAGLPPPTHTNDEEIGGILFDILFAAQDASTSCLCWAVSALDSHPDVLDRVRAEVATLWSTESGEPITAEKITEMKYTQAVAREVVRNRPPATLVPHIASEEFQLTEKYTIPKGTIGFPDADAFDPERFFSEARREDVVYKRNFLAFGAGPHQCVGQRYALNHLVLFMALFVSVVDFRRDRTEGCDEPVYMPTIVPRDSCTVYLEQRCAKFPSF
;
A
#
# COMPACT_ATOMS: atom_id res chain seq x y z
N MET A 1 22.90 -16.65 8.11
CA MET A 1 22.62 -15.80 9.29
C MET A 1 23.37 -16.16 10.58
N ARG A 2 23.55 -17.44 10.95
CA ARG A 2 24.30 -17.84 12.19
C ARG A 2 25.72 -17.28 12.34
N ASN A 3 26.37 -16.88 11.24
CA ASN A 3 27.72 -16.30 11.26
C ASN A 3 27.74 -14.81 11.64
N GLY A 4 26.60 -14.21 12.00
CA GLY A 4 26.53 -12.81 12.46
C GLY A 4 26.75 -11.76 11.36
N GLY A 5 26.43 -12.08 10.10
CA GLY A 5 26.42 -11.09 9.03
C GLY A 5 25.26 -10.10 9.21
N GLU A 6 25.49 -8.84 8.86
CA GLU A 6 24.45 -7.81 8.80
C GLU A 6 23.36 -8.20 7.79
N PRO A 7 22.07 -7.95 8.09
CA PRO A 7 20.99 -8.31 7.18
C PRO A 7 20.95 -7.34 5.99
N GLU A 8 20.94 -7.87 4.77
CA GLU A 8 20.91 -7.06 3.53
C GLU A 8 19.50 -6.97 2.94
N CYS A 9 18.60 -7.87 3.34
CA CYS A 9 17.22 -7.87 2.91
C CYS A 9 16.24 -8.23 4.04
N LEU A 10 14.94 -8.11 3.77
CA LEU A 10 13.88 -8.46 4.71
C LEU A 10 13.95 -9.95 5.14
N VAL A 11 14.30 -10.84 4.21
CA VAL A 11 14.44 -12.27 4.49
C VAL A 11 15.60 -12.50 5.46
N ASP A 12 16.73 -11.84 5.27
CA ASP A 12 17.88 -11.95 6.17
C ASP A 12 17.52 -11.49 7.59
N TYR A 13 16.82 -10.35 7.69
CA TYR A 13 16.36 -9.80 8.96
C TYR A 13 15.44 -10.79 9.69
N TRP A 14 14.48 -11.37 8.97
CA TRP A 14 13.58 -12.39 9.53
C TRP A 14 14.35 -13.67 9.91
N MET A 15 15.28 -14.13 9.07
CA MET A 15 16.07 -15.33 9.32
C MET A 15 17.02 -15.18 10.52
N GLN A 16 17.52 -13.99 10.83
CA GLN A 16 18.28 -13.75 12.07
C GLN A 16 17.42 -14.01 13.30
N GLU A 17 16.19 -13.52 13.29
CA GLU A 17 15.23 -13.73 14.37
C GLU A 17 14.83 -15.21 14.48
N THR A 18 14.53 -15.86 13.35
CA THR A 18 14.24 -17.31 13.31
C THR A 18 15.37 -18.14 13.89
N VAL A 19 16.63 -17.82 13.54
CA VAL A 19 17.81 -18.51 14.11
C VAL A 19 17.90 -18.29 15.62
N ARG A 20 17.64 -17.07 16.11
CA ARG A 20 17.65 -16.76 17.53
C ARG A 20 16.63 -17.61 18.28
N GLU A 21 15.40 -17.68 17.80
CA GLU A 21 14.32 -18.49 18.41
C GLU A 21 14.66 -19.98 18.43
N ILE A 22 15.26 -20.52 17.36
CA ILE A 22 15.74 -21.91 17.31
C ILE A 22 16.80 -22.15 18.38
N ASP A 23 17.77 -21.23 18.49
CA ASP A 23 18.88 -21.38 19.43
C ASP A 23 18.41 -21.25 20.89
N GLU A 24 17.43 -20.38 21.17
CA GLU A 24 16.75 -20.26 22.47
C GLU A 24 15.97 -21.53 22.85
N ALA A 25 15.18 -22.08 21.92
CA ALA A 25 14.44 -23.33 22.14
C ALA A 25 15.41 -24.49 22.44
N LYS A 26 16.51 -24.57 21.69
CA LYS A 26 17.58 -25.55 21.92
C LYS A 26 18.22 -25.39 23.29
N ALA A 27 18.51 -24.16 23.73
CA ALA A 27 19.08 -23.89 25.05
C ALA A 27 18.12 -24.29 26.18
N ALA A 28 16.80 -24.19 25.96
CA ALA A 28 15.75 -24.63 26.88
C ALA A 28 15.46 -26.14 26.83
N GLY A 29 16.10 -26.91 25.94
CA GLY A 29 15.83 -28.34 25.74
C GLY A 29 14.46 -28.62 25.09
N LEU A 30 13.88 -27.62 24.42
CA LEU A 30 12.61 -27.70 23.71
C LEU A 30 12.83 -27.99 22.21
N PRO A 31 11.83 -28.59 21.52
CA PRO A 31 11.87 -28.66 20.06
C PRO A 31 11.86 -27.25 19.45
N PRO A 32 12.42 -27.07 18.22
CA PRO A 32 12.34 -25.79 17.53
C PRO A 32 10.87 -25.39 17.32
N PRO A 33 10.54 -24.09 17.31
CA PRO A 33 9.18 -23.64 17.05
C PRO A 33 8.70 -24.11 15.68
N THR A 34 7.39 -24.39 15.55
CA THR A 34 6.86 -25.06 14.36
C THR A 34 7.03 -24.21 13.10
N HIS A 35 6.95 -22.88 13.20
CA HIS A 35 7.08 -21.94 12.08
C HIS A 35 8.51 -21.76 11.55
N THR A 36 9.51 -22.42 12.15
CA THR A 36 10.93 -22.25 11.76
C THR A 36 11.44 -23.36 10.84
N ASN A 37 10.56 -24.23 10.35
CA ASN A 37 10.95 -25.28 9.40
C ASN A 37 10.87 -24.76 7.96
N ASP A 38 11.62 -25.39 7.04
CA ASP A 38 11.78 -24.92 5.66
C ASP A 38 10.44 -24.84 4.88
N GLU A 39 9.49 -25.74 5.16
CA GLU A 39 8.18 -25.77 4.50
C GLU A 39 7.32 -24.57 4.93
N GLU A 40 7.24 -24.32 6.24
CA GLU A 40 6.54 -23.15 6.80
C GLU A 40 7.19 -21.83 6.36
N ILE A 41 8.53 -21.78 6.37
CA ILE A 41 9.26 -20.60 5.91
C ILE A 41 8.96 -20.34 4.42
N GLY A 42 9.00 -21.39 3.60
CA GLY A 42 8.65 -21.31 2.17
C GLY A 42 7.21 -20.86 1.94
N GLY A 43 6.27 -21.38 2.74
CA GLY A 43 4.85 -20.99 2.70
C GLY A 43 4.64 -19.51 3.03
N ILE A 44 5.25 -19.02 4.12
CA ILE A 44 5.16 -17.61 4.53
C ILE A 44 5.76 -16.68 3.47
N LEU A 45 6.90 -17.04 2.87
CA LEU A 45 7.50 -16.26 1.78
C LEU A 45 6.58 -16.18 0.56
N PHE A 46 5.97 -17.31 0.20
CA PHE A 46 5.00 -17.37 -0.89
C PHE A 46 3.78 -16.49 -0.59
N ASP A 47 3.22 -16.58 0.61
CA ASP A 47 2.05 -15.79 1.03
C ASP A 47 2.34 -14.28 0.99
N ILE A 48 3.50 -13.84 1.48
CA ILE A 48 3.92 -12.43 1.43
C ILE A 48 4.05 -11.97 -0.02
N LEU A 49 4.73 -12.75 -0.87
CA LEU A 49 4.94 -12.39 -2.27
C LEU A 49 3.62 -12.32 -3.04
N PHE A 50 2.77 -13.34 -2.88
CA PHE A 50 1.45 -13.42 -3.49
C PHE A 50 0.58 -12.23 -3.06
N ALA A 51 0.48 -11.96 -1.76
CA ALA A 51 -0.32 -10.86 -1.23
C ALA A 51 0.19 -9.49 -1.70
N ALA A 52 1.51 -9.29 -1.77
CA ALA A 52 2.10 -8.00 -2.11
C ALA A 52 2.01 -7.68 -3.61
N GLN A 53 2.20 -8.66 -4.49
CA GLN A 53 2.39 -8.42 -5.92
C GLN A 53 1.16 -7.81 -6.60
N ASP A 54 0.02 -8.48 -6.54
CA ASP A 54 -1.18 -8.05 -7.26
C ASP A 54 -1.84 -6.84 -6.59
N ALA A 55 -1.75 -6.73 -5.26
CA ALA A 55 -2.23 -5.58 -4.52
C ALA A 55 -1.43 -4.32 -4.84
N SER A 56 -0.10 -4.43 -4.88
CA SER A 56 0.77 -3.30 -5.22
C SER A 56 0.56 -2.87 -6.67
N THR A 57 0.53 -3.81 -7.61
CA THR A 57 0.31 -3.50 -9.04
C THR A 57 -0.99 -2.74 -9.25
N SER A 58 -2.08 -3.20 -8.62
CA SER A 58 -3.37 -2.50 -8.63
C SER A 58 -3.26 -1.07 -8.08
N CYS A 59 -2.66 -0.87 -6.90
CA CYS A 59 -2.46 0.46 -6.32
C CYS A 59 -1.69 1.40 -7.26
N LEU A 60 -0.64 0.90 -7.92
CA LEU A 60 0.19 1.69 -8.83
C LEU A 60 -0.61 2.12 -10.07
N CYS A 61 -1.35 1.20 -10.69
CA CYS A 61 -2.22 1.51 -11.83
C CYS A 61 -3.29 2.55 -11.47
N TRP A 62 -3.93 2.40 -10.31
CA TRP A 62 -4.94 3.37 -9.86
C TRP A 62 -4.35 4.72 -9.47
N ALA A 63 -3.12 4.76 -8.93
CA ALA A 63 -2.43 6.02 -8.69
C ALA A 63 -2.11 6.76 -10.00
N VAL A 64 -1.63 6.06 -11.03
CA VAL A 64 -1.38 6.67 -12.33
C VAL A 64 -2.68 7.16 -12.97
N SER A 65 -3.75 6.37 -12.92
CA SER A 65 -5.07 6.79 -13.41
C SER A 65 -5.62 8.01 -12.67
N ALA A 66 -5.50 8.03 -11.33
CA ALA A 66 -5.97 9.13 -10.50
C ALA A 66 -5.19 10.43 -10.79
N LEU A 67 -3.87 10.35 -10.91
CA LEU A 67 -3.02 11.52 -11.21
C LEU A 67 -3.25 12.06 -12.63
N ASP A 68 -3.44 11.19 -13.63
CA ASP A 68 -3.80 11.60 -15.00
C ASP A 68 -5.16 12.31 -15.06
N SER A 69 -6.12 11.83 -14.27
CA SER A 69 -7.49 12.35 -14.24
C SER A 69 -7.65 13.64 -13.39
N HIS A 70 -6.67 13.96 -12.53
CA HIS A 70 -6.70 15.12 -11.63
C HIS A 70 -5.40 15.94 -11.75
N PRO A 71 -5.27 16.77 -12.80
CA PRO A 71 -4.06 17.56 -13.04
C PRO A 71 -3.68 18.49 -11.88
N ASP A 72 -4.67 19.03 -11.16
CA ASP A 72 -4.47 19.87 -9.97
C ASP A 72 -3.82 19.09 -8.82
N VAL A 73 -4.21 17.82 -8.63
CA VAL A 73 -3.58 16.92 -7.66
C VAL A 73 -2.16 16.59 -8.10
N LEU A 74 -1.96 16.26 -9.38
CA LEU A 74 -0.64 15.98 -9.95
C LEU A 74 0.33 17.15 -9.77
N ASP A 75 -0.10 18.38 -10.09
CA ASP A 75 0.73 19.57 -9.96
C ASP A 75 1.13 19.84 -8.51
N ARG A 76 0.23 19.59 -7.56
CA ARG A 76 0.56 19.72 -6.13
C ARG A 76 1.52 18.63 -5.63
N VAL A 77 1.35 17.38 -6.07
CA VAL A 77 2.31 16.32 -5.75
C VAL A 77 3.69 16.67 -6.30
N ARG A 78 3.77 17.14 -7.56
CA ARG A 78 5.03 17.59 -8.17
C ARG A 78 5.65 18.74 -7.40
N ALA A 79 4.86 19.73 -7.00
CA ALA A 79 5.33 20.87 -6.23
C ALA A 79 5.87 20.44 -4.87
N GLU A 80 5.16 19.58 -4.13
CA GLU A 80 5.62 19.05 -2.84
C GLU A 80 6.93 18.27 -3.01
N VAL A 81 6.98 17.31 -3.94
CA VAL A 81 8.15 16.45 -4.16
C VAL A 81 9.38 17.28 -4.54
N ALA A 82 9.22 18.28 -5.43
CA ALA A 82 10.31 19.14 -5.87
C ALA A 82 10.93 19.98 -4.73
N THR A 83 10.19 20.24 -3.63
CA THR A 83 10.75 20.92 -2.46
C THR A 83 11.61 20.01 -1.58
N LEU A 84 11.42 18.70 -1.68
CA LEU A 84 12.05 17.70 -0.79
C LEU A 84 13.14 16.88 -1.50
N TRP A 85 13.02 16.69 -2.81
CA TRP A 85 13.92 15.86 -3.59
C TRP A 85 14.00 16.30 -5.06
N SER A 86 15.15 16.06 -5.67
CA SER A 86 15.40 16.30 -7.09
C SER A 86 16.16 15.12 -7.69
N THR A 87 15.85 14.80 -8.96
CA THR A 87 16.57 13.80 -9.75
C THR A 87 18.06 14.12 -9.91
N GLU A 88 18.43 15.39 -9.76
CA GLU A 88 19.81 15.87 -9.88
C GLU A 88 20.60 15.78 -8.57
N SER A 89 19.94 15.46 -7.44
CA SER A 89 20.60 15.39 -6.13
C SER A 89 21.67 14.29 -6.05
N GLY A 90 21.58 13.26 -6.89
CA GLY A 90 22.45 12.09 -6.83
C GLY A 90 22.17 11.18 -5.63
N GLU A 91 21.15 11.49 -4.81
CA GLU A 91 20.79 10.75 -3.61
C GLU A 91 19.42 10.07 -3.77
N PRO A 92 19.22 8.87 -3.18
CA PRO A 92 17.91 8.24 -3.14
C PRO A 92 16.93 9.04 -2.27
N ILE A 93 15.63 8.83 -2.48
CA ILE A 93 14.59 9.34 -1.59
C ILE A 93 14.66 8.53 -0.28
N THR A 94 14.90 9.21 0.83
CA THR A 94 14.99 8.58 2.16
C THR A 94 13.62 8.40 2.82
N ALA A 95 13.56 7.57 3.86
CA ALA A 95 12.33 7.36 4.62
C ALA A 95 11.83 8.64 5.33
N GLU A 96 12.77 9.52 5.74
CA GLU A 96 12.45 10.82 6.32
C GLU A 96 11.80 11.73 5.28
N LYS A 97 12.31 11.76 4.05
CA LYS A 97 11.70 12.51 2.95
C LYS A 97 10.29 12.01 2.64
N ILE A 98 10.08 10.69 2.60
CA ILE A 98 8.73 10.09 2.43
C ILE A 98 7.78 10.57 3.54
N THR A 99 8.26 10.64 4.79
CA THR A 99 7.46 11.08 5.95
C THR A 99 7.04 12.55 5.84
N GLU A 100 7.87 13.40 5.24
CA GLU A 100 7.53 14.82 5.02
C GLU A 100 6.64 15.07 3.78
N MET A 101 6.51 14.11 2.86
CA MET A 101 5.59 14.18 1.72
C MET A 101 4.12 13.98 2.13
N LYS A 102 3.60 14.89 2.96
CA LYS A 102 2.29 14.79 3.63
C LYS A 102 1.15 14.76 2.62
N TYR A 103 1.18 15.61 1.60
CA TYR A 103 0.16 15.64 0.56
C TYR A 103 0.21 14.38 -0.30
N THR A 104 1.39 13.95 -0.71
CA THR A 104 1.58 12.70 -1.46
C THR A 104 1.10 11.48 -0.67
N GLN A 105 1.31 11.46 0.66
CA GLN A 105 0.73 10.44 1.54
C GLN A 105 -0.80 10.49 1.58
N ALA A 106 -1.40 11.68 1.58
CA ALA A 106 -2.85 11.84 1.49
C ALA A 106 -3.40 11.31 0.16
N VAL A 107 -2.72 11.60 -0.96
CA VAL A 107 -3.05 11.04 -2.28
C VAL A 107 -2.95 9.51 -2.27
N ALA A 108 -1.88 8.94 -1.71
CA ALA A 108 -1.71 7.48 -1.59
C ALA A 108 -2.86 6.84 -0.79
N ARG A 109 -3.25 7.46 0.33
CA ARG A 109 -4.39 7.01 1.14
C ARG A 109 -5.70 7.12 0.37
N GLU A 110 -5.89 8.17 -0.44
CA GLU A 110 -7.10 8.36 -1.23
C GLU A 110 -7.22 7.36 -2.38
N VAL A 111 -6.10 7.02 -3.04
CA VAL A 111 -6.06 5.95 -4.06
C VAL A 111 -6.55 4.65 -3.46
N VAL A 112 -5.98 4.25 -2.32
CA VAL A 112 -6.34 2.99 -1.65
C VAL A 112 -7.76 3.04 -1.06
N ARG A 113 -8.27 4.22 -0.68
CA ARG A 113 -9.66 4.40 -0.24
C ARG A 113 -10.65 4.21 -1.38
N ASN A 114 -10.39 4.85 -2.50
CA ASN A 114 -11.31 4.93 -3.64
C ASN A 114 -11.27 3.65 -4.50
N ARG A 115 -10.09 3.02 -4.57
CA ARG A 115 -9.81 1.81 -5.34
C ARG A 115 -8.99 0.82 -4.49
N PRO A 116 -9.56 0.26 -3.41
CA PRO A 116 -8.86 -0.72 -2.58
C PRO A 116 -8.61 -1.99 -3.40
N PRO A 117 -7.35 -2.47 -3.53
CA PRO A 117 -7.04 -3.63 -4.37
C PRO A 117 -7.85 -4.88 -4.02
N ALA A 118 -8.00 -5.15 -2.72
CA ALA A 118 -8.84 -6.21 -2.20
C ALA A 118 -10.22 -5.67 -1.84
N THR A 119 -11.16 -5.72 -2.78
CA THR A 119 -12.56 -5.31 -2.56
C THR A 119 -13.40 -6.38 -1.86
N LEU A 120 -12.93 -7.64 -1.92
CA LEU A 120 -13.54 -8.80 -1.30
C LEU A 120 -12.51 -9.48 -0.41
N VAL A 121 -12.41 -9.06 0.84
CA VAL A 121 -11.93 -9.94 1.91
C VAL A 121 -13.19 -10.47 2.59
N PRO A 122 -13.75 -11.62 2.13
CA PRO A 122 -15.00 -12.12 2.67
C PRO A 122 -14.79 -12.49 4.15
N HIS A 123 -15.17 -11.58 5.04
CA HIS A 123 -15.33 -11.89 6.44
C HIS A 123 -16.72 -12.50 6.59
N ILE A 124 -16.78 -13.81 6.81
CA ILE A 124 -18.01 -14.47 7.22
C ILE A 124 -18.05 -14.38 8.73
N ALA A 125 -19.03 -13.64 9.26
CA ALA A 125 -19.32 -13.68 10.70
C ALA A 125 -19.59 -15.14 11.08
N SER A 126 -18.68 -15.74 11.88
CA SER A 126 -18.81 -17.12 12.34
C SER A 126 -20.03 -17.28 13.25
N GLU A 127 -20.41 -16.20 13.92
CA GLU A 127 -21.51 -16.11 14.88
C GLU A 127 -22.16 -14.71 14.79
N GLU A 128 -23.35 -14.56 15.36
CA GLU A 128 -24.02 -13.26 15.46
C GLU A 128 -23.21 -12.29 16.34
N PHE A 129 -22.84 -11.13 15.81
CA PHE A 129 -22.01 -10.16 16.53
C PHE A 129 -22.73 -8.81 16.66
N GLN A 130 -22.92 -8.38 17.91
CA GLN A 130 -23.52 -7.09 18.21
C GLN A 130 -22.47 -5.98 18.15
N LEU A 131 -22.49 -5.19 17.06
CA LEU A 131 -21.53 -4.11 16.81
C LEU A 131 -21.79 -2.88 17.71
N THR A 132 -23.05 -2.58 18.00
CA THR A 132 -23.45 -1.53 18.94
C THR A 132 -24.67 -1.97 19.76
N GLU A 133 -24.97 -1.27 20.86
CA GLU A 133 -26.16 -1.54 21.69
C GLU A 133 -27.49 -1.58 20.90
N LYS A 134 -27.55 -0.92 19.74
CA LYS A 134 -28.76 -0.84 18.90
C LYS A 134 -28.62 -1.50 17.53
N TYR A 135 -27.45 -2.05 17.20
CA TYR A 135 -27.18 -2.58 15.87
C TYR A 135 -26.38 -3.88 15.95
N THR A 136 -27.06 -4.97 15.63
CA THR A 136 -26.45 -6.27 15.34
C THR A 136 -26.17 -6.34 13.87
N ILE A 137 -24.94 -6.70 13.48
CA ILE A 137 -24.60 -6.89 12.07
C ILE A 137 -25.36 -8.13 11.59
N PRO A 138 -26.32 -8.01 10.68
CA PRO A 138 -26.84 -9.18 9.97
C PRO A 138 -25.70 -9.72 9.12
N LYS A 139 -25.67 -11.04 8.91
CA LYS A 139 -24.66 -11.68 8.07
C LYS A 139 -24.50 -10.95 6.71
N GLY A 140 -23.41 -10.19 6.52
CA GLY A 140 -22.92 -9.63 5.24
C GLY A 140 -23.24 -8.15 4.88
N THR A 141 -22.68 -7.12 5.54
CA THR A 141 -22.90 -5.68 5.19
C THR A 141 -21.62 -4.80 5.26
N ILE A 142 -21.44 -3.78 4.38
CA ILE A 142 -20.27 -2.85 4.27
C ILE A 142 -20.71 -1.41 3.81
N GLY A 143 -20.14 -0.29 4.33
CA GLY A 143 -20.27 1.06 3.69
C GLY A 143 -19.77 2.34 4.45
N PHE A 144 -19.43 3.41 3.70
CA PHE A 144 -19.07 4.78 4.12
C PHE A 144 -19.89 5.86 3.34
N PRO A 145 -20.08 7.11 3.83
CA PRO A 145 -20.72 8.20 3.09
C PRO A 145 -19.77 8.89 2.09
N ASP A 146 -20.31 9.36 0.94
CA ASP A 146 -19.60 10.11 -0.13
C ASP A 146 -18.37 9.36 -0.71
N ALA A 147 -18.55 8.05 -0.93
CA ALA A 147 -17.47 7.12 -1.22
C ALA A 147 -16.82 7.28 -2.61
N ASP A 148 -17.56 7.81 -3.58
CA ASP A 148 -17.17 7.73 -4.99
C ASP A 148 -16.21 8.84 -5.44
N ALA A 149 -16.22 10.00 -4.79
CA ALA A 149 -15.38 11.14 -5.14
C ALA A 149 -13.92 10.95 -4.68
N PHE A 150 -12.97 11.12 -5.59
CA PHE A 150 -11.54 11.16 -5.28
C PHE A 150 -11.16 12.57 -4.79
N ASP A 151 -10.84 12.69 -3.49
CA ASP A 151 -10.56 13.97 -2.83
C ASP A 151 -9.47 13.78 -1.77
N PRO A 152 -8.18 14.02 -2.10
CA PRO A 152 -7.08 13.94 -1.13
C PRO A 152 -7.16 14.99 -0.02
N GLU A 153 -7.84 16.12 -0.24
CA GLU A 153 -7.95 17.21 0.74
C GLU A 153 -8.72 16.80 1.99
N ARG A 154 -9.54 15.76 1.89
CA ARG A 154 -10.28 15.22 3.04
C ARG A 154 -9.36 14.87 4.23
N PHE A 155 -8.10 14.54 4.00
CA PHE A 155 -7.14 14.19 5.07
C PHE A 155 -6.52 15.40 5.78
N PHE A 156 -6.79 16.63 5.30
CA PHE A 156 -6.33 17.88 5.90
C PHE A 156 -7.48 18.75 6.45
N SER A 157 -8.72 18.34 6.22
CA SER A 157 -9.89 19.11 6.59
C SER A 157 -10.18 19.01 8.10
N GLU A 158 -10.26 20.17 8.78
CA GLU A 158 -10.76 20.20 10.16
C GLU A 158 -12.26 19.85 10.25
N ALA A 159 -13.01 20.06 9.16
CA ALA A 159 -14.44 19.78 9.08
C ALA A 159 -14.73 18.30 8.73
N ARG A 160 -13.86 17.66 7.95
CA ARG A 160 -13.96 16.24 7.53
C ARG A 160 -12.89 15.43 8.26
N ARG A 161 -13.22 14.95 9.47
CA ARG A 161 -12.32 14.17 10.35
C ARG A 161 -12.65 12.69 10.39
N GLU A 162 -13.26 12.15 9.35
CA GLU A 162 -13.72 10.76 9.29
C GLU A 162 -12.56 9.78 9.49
N ASP A 163 -11.35 10.14 9.04
CA ASP A 163 -10.16 9.31 9.22
C ASP A 163 -9.61 9.30 10.66
N VAL A 164 -9.94 10.32 11.46
CA VAL A 164 -9.61 10.39 12.88
C VAL A 164 -10.71 9.77 13.74
N VAL A 165 -11.96 10.20 13.53
CA VAL A 165 -13.13 9.79 14.30
C VAL A 165 -13.49 8.34 14.03
N TYR A 166 -13.39 7.93 12.76
CA TYR A 166 -13.72 6.60 12.28
C TYR A 166 -12.50 5.89 11.71
N LYS A 167 -11.33 6.06 12.34
CA LYS A 167 -10.06 5.45 11.91
C LYS A 167 -10.17 3.95 11.61
N ARG A 168 -10.99 3.23 12.40
CA ARG A 168 -11.24 1.78 12.23
C ARG A 168 -12.14 1.44 11.05
N ASN A 169 -12.83 2.41 10.48
CA ASN A 169 -13.66 2.21 9.32
C ASN A 169 -12.83 2.24 8.04
N PHE A 170 -11.59 2.77 8.04
CA PHE A 170 -10.69 2.70 6.88
C PHE A 170 -10.19 1.27 6.68
N LEU A 171 -11.06 0.44 6.08
CA LEU A 171 -10.93 -1.02 6.02
C LEU A 171 -10.17 -1.52 4.79
N ALA A 172 -9.54 -0.64 4.01
CA ALA A 172 -8.77 -1.03 2.83
C ALA A 172 -7.58 -1.97 3.16
N PHE A 173 -7.13 -1.97 4.41
CA PHE A 173 -6.11 -2.88 4.94
C PHE A 173 -6.68 -3.86 5.99
N GLY A 174 -8.01 -3.98 6.09
CA GLY A 174 -8.67 -4.72 7.16
C GLY A 174 -8.51 -4.07 8.54
N ALA A 175 -8.93 -4.79 9.57
CA ALA A 175 -8.78 -4.38 10.98
C ALA A 175 -8.71 -5.62 11.89
N GLY A 176 -8.15 -5.46 13.09
CA GLY A 176 -8.08 -6.54 14.08
C GLY A 176 -6.98 -7.56 13.80
N PRO A 177 -7.13 -8.82 14.24
CA PRO A 177 -6.08 -9.85 14.15
C PRO A 177 -5.64 -10.18 12.72
N HIS A 178 -6.47 -9.91 11.72
CA HIS A 178 -6.19 -10.13 10.30
C HIS A 178 -5.93 -8.82 9.54
N GLN A 179 -5.60 -7.74 10.25
CA GLN A 179 -5.17 -6.50 9.60
C GLN A 179 -3.90 -6.76 8.79
N CYS A 180 -3.83 -6.19 7.59
CA CYS A 180 -2.70 -6.32 6.68
C CYS A 180 -1.39 -5.92 7.37
N VAL A 181 -0.48 -6.89 7.50
CA VAL A 181 0.88 -6.66 8.05
C VAL A 181 1.73 -5.77 7.14
N GLY A 182 1.39 -5.72 5.83
CA GLY A 182 2.08 -4.92 4.82
C GLY A 182 1.60 -3.48 4.69
N GLN A 183 0.65 -3.00 5.51
CA GLN A 183 0.02 -1.68 5.33
C GLN A 183 1.04 -0.53 5.21
N ARG A 184 2.02 -0.47 6.12
CA ARG A 184 3.04 0.59 6.12
C ARG A 184 3.95 0.49 4.90
N TYR A 185 4.34 -0.73 4.54
CA TYR A 185 5.13 -0.99 3.34
C TYR A 185 4.38 -0.52 2.08
N ALA A 186 3.12 -0.91 1.92
CA ALA A 186 2.32 -0.57 0.75
C ALA A 186 2.14 0.96 0.58
N LEU A 187 1.80 1.68 1.64
CA LEU A 187 1.64 3.13 1.58
C LEU A 187 2.97 3.85 1.29
N ASN A 188 4.06 3.46 1.97
CA ASN A 188 5.38 4.06 1.72
C ASN A 188 5.87 3.77 0.30
N HIS A 189 5.65 2.55 -0.19
CA HIS A 189 6.00 2.16 -1.55
C HIS A 189 5.20 2.95 -2.59
N LEU A 190 3.90 3.17 -2.35
CA LEU A 190 3.06 3.97 -3.23
C LEU A 190 3.48 5.45 -3.26
N VAL A 191 3.84 6.02 -2.11
CA VAL A 191 4.37 7.39 -2.02
C VAL A 191 5.70 7.51 -2.75
N LEU A 192 6.62 6.57 -2.51
CA LEU A 192 7.92 6.53 -3.19
C LEU A 192 7.75 6.41 -4.70
N PHE A 193 6.88 5.52 -5.16
CA PHE A 193 6.57 5.37 -6.57
C PHE A 193 6.03 6.68 -7.16
N MET A 194 5.01 7.29 -6.55
CA MET A 194 4.45 8.54 -7.07
C MET A 194 5.51 9.63 -7.13
N ALA A 195 6.31 9.79 -6.07
CA ALA A 195 7.38 10.79 -6.03
C ALA A 195 8.41 10.60 -7.16
N LEU A 196 8.87 9.37 -7.39
CA LEU A 196 9.78 9.05 -8.48
C LEU A 196 9.10 9.26 -9.84
N PHE A 197 7.93 8.66 -10.05
CA PHE A 197 7.19 8.65 -11.30
C PHE A 197 6.91 10.07 -11.80
N VAL A 198 6.33 10.94 -10.96
CA VAL A 198 6.00 12.32 -11.38
C VAL A 198 7.22 13.21 -11.62
N SER A 199 8.38 12.82 -11.07
CA SER A 199 9.64 13.56 -11.20
C SER A 199 10.43 13.16 -12.45
N VAL A 200 10.40 11.87 -12.81
CA VAL A 200 11.22 11.32 -13.90
C VAL A 200 10.50 11.30 -15.25
N VAL A 201 9.17 11.22 -15.24
CA VAL A 201 8.36 11.16 -16.47
C VAL A 201 7.21 12.17 -16.48
N ASP A 202 6.94 12.67 -17.67
CA ASP A 202 5.64 13.16 -18.07
C ASP A 202 4.87 11.99 -18.67
N PHE A 203 3.58 11.91 -18.36
CA PHE A 203 2.77 10.77 -18.72
C PHE A 203 1.38 11.20 -19.17
N ARG A 204 0.79 10.40 -20.06
CA ARG A 204 -0.60 10.56 -20.51
C ARG A 204 -1.21 9.18 -20.68
N ARG A 205 -2.34 8.93 -20.03
CA ARG A 205 -3.07 7.67 -20.19
C ARG A 205 -3.71 7.56 -21.57
N ASP A 206 -3.68 6.36 -22.15
CA ASP A 206 -4.43 6.03 -23.35
C ASP A 206 -5.86 5.62 -22.96
N ARG A 207 -6.73 6.62 -22.80
CA ARG A 207 -8.07 6.42 -22.24
C ARG A 207 -9.02 5.81 -23.28
N THR A 208 -9.50 4.60 -22.99
CA THR A 208 -10.58 3.93 -23.75
C THR A 208 -11.94 4.06 -23.05
N GLU A 209 -13.02 3.69 -23.74
CA GLU A 209 -14.37 3.71 -23.15
C GLU A 209 -14.46 2.76 -21.93
N GLY A 210 -14.96 3.27 -20.81
CA GLY A 210 -15.05 2.50 -19.56
C GLY A 210 -13.71 2.22 -18.88
N CYS A 211 -12.64 2.94 -19.24
CA CYS A 211 -11.29 2.73 -18.70
C CYS A 211 -11.19 2.77 -17.16
N ASP A 212 -12.05 3.52 -16.48
CA ASP A 212 -12.08 3.61 -15.01
C ASP A 212 -12.99 2.56 -14.34
N GLU A 213 -13.63 1.69 -15.12
CA GLU A 213 -14.41 0.58 -14.59
C GLU A 213 -13.45 -0.50 -14.04
N PRO A 214 -13.63 -0.93 -12.78
CA PRO A 214 -12.77 -1.95 -12.21
C PRO A 214 -13.06 -3.32 -12.82
N VAL A 215 -12.01 -4.06 -13.18
CA VAL A 215 -12.05 -5.48 -13.54
C VAL A 215 -11.30 -6.26 -12.47
N TYR A 216 -11.82 -7.44 -12.11
CA TYR A 216 -11.25 -8.26 -11.05
C TYR A 216 -10.24 -9.27 -11.62
N MET A 217 -8.98 -9.16 -11.22
CA MET A 217 -7.90 -10.07 -11.58
C MET A 217 -6.67 -9.91 -10.66
N PRO A 218 -6.40 -10.84 -9.74
CA PRO A 218 -7.26 -11.19 -8.59
C PRO A 218 -7.56 -10.00 -7.64
N THR A 219 -7.06 -8.80 -7.94
CA THR A 219 -7.42 -7.52 -7.33
C THR A 219 -8.20 -6.66 -8.34
N ILE A 220 -8.75 -5.51 -7.93
CA ILE A 220 -9.36 -4.60 -8.90
C ILE A 220 -8.32 -3.82 -9.68
N VAL A 221 -8.38 -3.85 -11.01
CA VAL A 221 -7.50 -3.06 -11.90
C VAL A 221 -8.34 -2.27 -12.91
N PRO A 222 -7.79 -1.20 -13.52
CA PRO A 222 -8.49 -0.50 -14.59
C PRO A 222 -8.76 -1.43 -15.79
N ARG A 223 -9.97 -1.37 -16.37
CA ARG A 223 -10.39 -2.23 -17.49
C ARG A 223 -9.42 -2.23 -18.68
N ASP A 224 -8.82 -1.09 -18.95
CA ASP A 224 -7.92 -0.85 -20.08
C ASP A 224 -6.45 -1.20 -19.76
N SER A 225 -6.22 -1.90 -18.64
CA SER A 225 -4.89 -2.22 -18.11
C SER A 225 -4.00 -1.02 -17.81
N CYS A 226 -4.57 0.20 -17.74
CA CYS A 226 -3.84 1.44 -17.49
C CYS A 226 -2.68 1.65 -18.47
N THR A 227 -2.95 1.57 -19.77
CA THR A 227 -1.95 1.85 -20.81
C THR A 227 -1.57 3.34 -20.80
N VAL A 228 -0.27 3.65 -20.81
CA VAL A 228 0.24 5.02 -20.61
C VAL A 228 1.38 5.31 -21.57
N TYR A 229 1.36 6.49 -22.17
CA TYR A 229 2.48 7.06 -22.91
C TYR A 229 3.41 7.80 -21.95
N LEU A 230 4.71 7.52 -22.05
CA LEU A 230 5.73 8.13 -21.18
C LEU A 230 6.70 8.97 -22.01
N GLU A 231 6.99 10.17 -21.52
CA GLU A 231 8.04 11.04 -22.01
C GLU A 231 8.99 11.35 -20.85
N GLN A 232 10.29 11.36 -21.12
CA GLN A 232 11.28 11.65 -20.10
C GLN A 232 11.17 13.13 -19.68
N ARG A 233 10.97 13.37 -18.38
CA ARG A 233 10.84 14.72 -17.80
C ARG A 233 12.16 15.25 -17.24
N CYS A 234 12.98 14.38 -16.66
CA CYS A 234 14.24 14.77 -16.04
C CYS A 234 15.40 14.78 -17.05
N ALA A 235 16.41 15.63 -16.82
CA ALA A 235 17.60 15.66 -17.68
C ALA A 235 18.39 14.33 -17.68
N LYS A 236 18.41 13.63 -16.53
CA LYS A 236 19.08 12.35 -16.36
C LYS A 236 18.29 11.49 -15.37
N PHE A 237 18.12 10.20 -15.69
CA PHE A 237 17.55 9.25 -14.75
C PHE A 237 18.49 9.05 -13.53
N PRO A 238 17.94 8.91 -12.31
CA PRO A 238 18.74 8.54 -11.15
C PRO A 238 19.44 7.19 -11.36
N SER A 239 20.67 7.05 -10.87
CA SER A 239 21.54 5.89 -11.14
C SER A 239 22.06 5.22 -9.87
N PHE A 240 21.27 5.26 -8.79
CA PHE A 240 21.61 4.64 -7.51
C PHE A 240 21.14 3.18 -7.44
#